data_AF-A0A4U7D1S4-F1
#
_entry.id   AF-A0A4U7D1S4-F1
#
_cell.length_a   1.000
_cell.length_b   1.000
_cell.length_c   1.000
_cell.angle_alpha   90.00
_cell.angle_beta   90.00
_cell.angle_gamma   90.00
#
_symmetry.space_group_name_H-M   'P 1'
#
loop_
_entity.id
_entity.type
_entity.pdbx_description
1 polymer ?
#
loop_
_entity_poly.entity_id
_entity_poly.type
_entity_poly.pdbx_seq_one_letter_code
_entity_poly.pdbx_strand_id
1 'polypeptide(L)'
;MSVVSISMPEALLERIDEFAEEHGYSGRSEVVREGTRTLFEEFQEQHIEGQKQMCTVTVVFEYCQPAVQERLTRARHEYDAIVSATTHTHVQDQYCMELYVLEGTTEVLSGFVNSVRAVPNVQAVDYSIASLGDAHIDQRIKS
;
A
#
# COMPACT_ATOMS: atom_id res chain seq x y z
N MET A 1 -6.02 -1.19 -31.62
CA MET A 1 -6.07 -0.49 -30.32
C MET A 1 -7.49 0.01 -30.12
N SER A 2 -8.08 -0.27 -28.96
CA SER A 2 -9.33 0.34 -28.52
C SER A 2 -9.04 1.74 -27.97
N VAL A 3 -9.92 2.70 -28.25
CA VAL A 3 -9.84 4.07 -27.73
C VAL A 3 -10.95 4.22 -26.69
N VAL A 4 -10.59 4.70 -25.51
CA VAL A 4 -11.52 4.98 -24.40
C VAL A 4 -11.47 6.48 -24.13
N SER A 5 -12.63 7.11 -23.99
CA SER A 5 -12.75 8.51 -23.56
C SER A 5 -13.08 8.56 -22.08
N ILE A 6 -12.33 9.36 -21.32
CA ILE A 6 -12.44 9.46 -19.86
C ILE A 6 -12.62 10.93 -19.51
N SER A 7 -13.59 11.23 -18.65
CA SER A 7 -13.76 12.57 -18.08
C SER A 7 -12.86 12.71 -16.86
N MET A 8 -12.08 13.79 -16.79
CA MET A 8 -11.15 14.06 -15.69
C MET A 8 -11.15 15.56 -15.36
N PRO A 9 -10.90 15.94 -14.09
CA PRO A 9 -10.66 17.33 -13.71
C PRO A 9 -9.45 17.92 -14.46
N GLU A 10 -9.54 19.20 -14.83
CA GLU A 10 -8.47 19.89 -15.59
C GLU A 10 -7.12 19.88 -14.87
N ALA A 11 -7.13 20.13 -13.55
CA ALA A 11 -5.92 20.06 -12.73
C ALA A 11 -5.24 18.67 -12.73
N LEU A 12 -5.99 17.59 -12.94
CA LEU A 12 -5.39 16.25 -13.05
C LEU A 12 -4.76 16.04 -14.43
N LEU A 13 -5.34 16.59 -15.49
CA LEU A 13 -4.75 16.55 -16.83
C LEU A 13 -3.42 17.31 -16.88
N GLU A 14 -3.37 18.49 -16.27
CA GLU A 14 -2.14 19.29 -16.16
C GLU A 14 -1.02 18.50 -15.47
N ARG A 15 -1.33 17.85 -14.34
CA ARG A 15 -0.35 17.01 -13.63
C ARG A 15 0.14 15.82 -14.45
N ILE A 16 -0.71 15.23 -15.28
CA ILE A 16 -0.30 14.13 -16.17
C ILE A 16 0.64 14.64 -17.25
N ASP A 17 0.41 15.84 -17.78
CA ASP A 17 1.29 16.45 -18.78
C ASP A 17 2.66 16.78 -18.20
N GLU A 18 2.70 17.45 -17.06
CA GLU A 18 3.96 17.75 -16.35
C GLU A 18 4.75 16.47 -16.07
N PHE A 19 4.07 15.44 -15.56
CA PHE A 19 4.70 14.15 -15.29
C PHE A 19 5.25 13.48 -16.56
N ALA A 20 4.51 13.55 -17.66
CA ALA A 20 4.93 12.98 -18.94
C ALA A 20 6.20 13.65 -19.46
N GLU A 21 6.27 14.98 -19.42
CA GLU A 21 7.42 15.76 -19.86
C GLU A 21 8.66 15.50 -18.99
N GLU A 22 8.50 15.52 -17.67
CA GLU A 22 9.60 15.34 -16.72
C GLU A 22 10.25 13.95 -16.83
N HIS A 23 9.46 12.93 -17.13
CA HIS A 23 9.90 11.54 -17.13
C HIS A 23 10.11 10.96 -18.55
N GLY A 24 10.01 11.79 -19.59
CA GLY A 24 10.31 11.41 -20.97
C GLY A 24 9.28 10.46 -21.61
N TYR A 25 8.04 10.48 -21.15
CA TYR A 25 6.96 9.72 -21.78
C TYR A 25 6.51 10.37 -23.08
N SER A 26 6.05 9.56 -24.03
CA SER A 26 5.55 10.01 -25.34
C SER A 26 4.23 10.79 -25.28
N GLY A 27 3.55 10.77 -24.12
CA GLY A 27 2.37 11.59 -23.83
C GLY A 27 1.42 10.95 -22.82
N ARG A 28 0.27 11.61 -22.58
CA ARG A 28 -0.74 11.22 -21.59
C ARG A 28 -1.15 9.74 -21.69
N SER A 29 -1.37 9.25 -22.91
CA SER A 29 -1.82 7.87 -23.14
C SER A 29 -0.83 6.82 -22.63
N GLU A 30 0.48 7.13 -22.65
CA GLU A 30 1.50 6.23 -22.10
C GLU A 30 1.51 6.26 -20.59
N VAL A 31 1.48 7.45 -19.98
CA VAL A 31 1.35 7.61 -18.52
C VAL A 31 0.11 6.88 -17.99
N VAL A 32 -1.04 7.05 -18.65
CA VAL A 32 -2.30 6.39 -18.25
C VAL A 32 -2.21 4.88 -18.41
N ARG A 33 -1.58 4.35 -19.47
CA ARG A 33 -1.40 2.90 -19.65
C ARG A 33 -0.49 2.32 -18.59
N GLU A 34 0.66 2.94 -18.33
CA GLU A 34 1.60 2.46 -17.32
C GLU A 34 0.95 2.53 -15.93
N GLY A 35 0.29 3.64 -15.58
CA GLY A 35 -0.46 3.73 -14.33
C GLY A 35 -1.57 2.68 -14.21
N THR A 36 -2.29 2.39 -15.30
CA THR A 36 -3.32 1.33 -15.31
C THR A 36 -2.71 -0.06 -15.19
N ARG A 37 -1.56 -0.32 -15.84
CA ARG A 37 -0.81 -1.58 -15.74
C ARG A 37 -0.32 -1.78 -14.32
N THR A 38 0.36 -0.80 -13.72
CA THR A 38 0.83 -0.86 -12.33
C THR A 38 -0.33 -1.11 -11.38
N LEU A 39 -1.45 -0.39 -11.55
CA LEU A 39 -2.65 -0.62 -10.75
C LEU A 39 -3.16 -2.06 -10.93
N PHE A 40 -3.22 -2.59 -12.15
CA PHE A 40 -3.64 -3.98 -12.34
C PHE A 40 -2.62 -5.00 -11.84
N GLU A 41 -1.32 -4.77 -11.95
CA GLU A 41 -0.27 -5.63 -11.39
C GLU A 41 -0.35 -5.68 -9.86
N GLU A 42 -0.57 -4.52 -9.23
CA GLU A 42 -0.86 -4.41 -7.79
C GLU A 42 -2.02 -5.31 -7.37
N PHE A 43 -3.06 -5.51 -8.20
CA PHE A 43 -4.24 -6.30 -7.84
C PHE A 43 -4.32 -7.71 -8.47
N GLN A 44 -3.64 -7.99 -9.58
CA GLN A 44 -3.71 -9.26 -10.32
C GLN A 44 -2.67 -10.28 -9.85
N GLU A 45 -1.49 -9.88 -9.37
CA GLU A 45 -0.53 -10.84 -8.79
C GLU A 45 -0.96 -11.35 -7.40
N GLN A 46 -2.06 -10.82 -6.85
CA GLN A 46 -2.53 -11.13 -5.49
C GLN A 46 -3.48 -12.33 -5.35
N HIS A 47 -3.73 -13.07 -6.44
CA HIS A 47 -4.67 -14.19 -6.42
C HIS A 47 -4.01 -15.52 -6.82
N ILE A 48 -2.83 -15.82 -6.26
CA ILE A 48 -2.41 -17.22 -6.11
C ILE A 48 -3.01 -17.70 -4.80
N GLU A 49 -4.19 -18.32 -4.88
CA GLU A 49 -4.90 -18.87 -3.71
C GLU A 49 -3.93 -19.67 -2.82
N GLY A 50 -3.77 -19.21 -1.57
CA GLY A 50 -2.98 -19.90 -0.55
C GLY A 50 -1.51 -19.51 -0.43
N GLN A 51 -0.94 -18.66 -1.29
CA GLN A 51 0.42 -18.13 -1.07
C GLN A 51 0.42 -17.03 0.00
N LYS A 52 1.42 -17.08 0.89
CA LYS A 52 1.68 -16.01 1.84
C LYS A 52 2.40 -14.85 1.13
N GLN A 53 1.98 -13.65 1.46
CA GLN A 53 2.53 -12.41 0.94
C GLN A 53 3.02 -11.54 2.10
N MET A 54 3.96 -10.63 1.82
CA MET A 54 4.30 -9.57 2.74
C MET A 54 3.39 -8.37 2.48
N CYS A 55 2.91 -7.70 3.52
CA CYS A 55 2.21 -6.43 3.39
C CYS A 55 2.78 -5.42 4.38
N THR A 56 2.95 -4.19 3.94
CA THR A 56 3.22 -3.05 4.82
C THR A 56 1.98 -2.18 4.89
N VAL A 57 1.60 -1.75 6.10
CA VAL A 57 0.48 -0.82 6.30
C VAL A 57 1.00 0.36 7.10
N THR A 58 0.88 1.56 6.54
CA THR A 58 1.26 2.82 7.19
C THR A 58 0.01 3.59 7.57
N VAL A 59 -0.09 3.98 8.83
CA VAL A 59 -1.22 4.72 9.39
C VAL A 59 -0.70 6.02 9.97
N VAL A 60 -1.33 7.14 9.61
CA VAL A 60 -1.02 8.46 10.19
C VAL A 60 -2.24 8.96 10.94
N PHE A 61 -2.04 9.47 12.16
CA PHE A 61 -3.09 10.05 13.00
C PHE A 61 -2.52 11.17 13.89
N GLU A 62 -3.40 12.00 14.46
CA GLU A 62 -2.97 13.11 15.32
C GLU A 62 -2.28 12.63 16.61
N TYR A 63 -1.26 13.38 17.02
CA TYR A 63 -0.56 13.18 18.28
C TYR A 63 -1.52 13.30 19.48
N CYS A 64 -1.26 12.52 20.53
CA CYS A 64 -2.09 12.50 21.75
C CYS A 64 -3.57 12.15 21.50
N GLN A 65 -3.85 11.16 20.66
CA GLN A 65 -5.18 10.54 20.49
C GLN A 65 -5.24 9.12 21.09
N PRO A 66 -5.38 8.94 22.42
CA PRO A 66 -5.38 7.62 23.05
C PRO A 66 -6.43 6.65 22.50
N ALA A 67 -7.61 7.16 22.14
CA ALA A 67 -8.69 6.33 21.60
C ALA A 67 -8.35 5.73 20.22
N VAL A 68 -7.59 6.45 19.39
CA VAL A 68 -7.11 5.94 18.10
C VAL A 68 -6.05 4.87 18.35
N GLN A 69 -5.07 5.18 19.20
CA GLN A 69 -3.99 4.27 19.55
C GLN A 69 -4.50 2.95 20.19
N GLU A 70 -5.49 3.03 21.08
CA GLU A 70 -6.12 1.85 21.68
C GLU A 70 -6.80 0.98 20.62
N ARG A 71 -7.53 1.61 19.67
CA ARG A 71 -8.22 0.89 18.59
C ARG A 71 -7.25 0.23 17.63
N LEU A 72 -6.18 0.92 17.25
CA LEU A 72 -5.10 0.38 16.41
C LEU A 72 -4.38 -0.77 17.12
N THR A 73 -4.07 -0.62 18.41
CA THR A 73 -3.46 -1.69 19.24
C THR A 73 -4.37 -2.92 19.32
N ARG A 74 -5.69 -2.72 19.44
CA ARG A 74 -6.65 -3.82 19.44
C ARG A 74 -6.72 -4.52 18.08
N ALA A 75 -6.75 -3.77 16.98
CA ALA A 75 -6.70 -4.34 15.64
C ALA A 75 -5.40 -5.15 15.45
N ARG A 76 -4.25 -4.63 15.90
CA ARG A 76 -2.99 -5.37 15.92
C ARG A 76 -3.09 -6.69 16.69
N HIS A 77 -3.65 -6.69 17.89
CA HIS A 77 -3.80 -7.91 18.69
C HIS A 77 -4.77 -8.93 18.09
N GLU A 78 -5.83 -8.49 17.41
CA GLU A 78 -6.77 -9.39 16.73
C GLU A 78 -6.09 -10.15 15.58
N TYR A 79 -5.09 -9.53 14.95
CA TYR A 79 -4.32 -10.08 13.83
C TYR A 79 -2.88 -10.44 14.20
N ASP A 80 -2.57 -10.66 15.49
CA ASP A 80 -1.19 -10.86 15.99
C ASP A 80 -0.43 -11.97 15.24
N ALA A 81 -1.15 -13.01 14.81
CA ALA A 81 -0.60 -14.14 14.05
C ALA A 81 0.02 -13.77 12.68
N ILE A 82 -0.35 -12.62 12.11
CA ILE A 82 0.20 -12.14 10.83
C ILE A 82 1.08 -10.90 11.00
N VAL A 83 1.21 -10.33 12.21
CA VAL A 83 2.00 -9.11 12.44
C VAL A 83 3.45 -9.49 12.78
N SER A 84 4.35 -9.29 11.82
CA SER A 84 5.78 -9.56 11.98
C SER A 84 6.51 -8.43 12.73
N ALA A 85 6.11 -7.18 12.50
CA ALA A 85 6.67 -6.03 13.20
C ALA A 85 5.69 -4.86 13.26
N THR A 86 5.89 -3.98 14.24
CA THR A 86 5.20 -2.69 14.32
C THR A 86 6.19 -1.62 14.76
N THR A 87 6.20 -0.49 14.07
CA THR A 87 7.00 0.69 14.43
C THR A 87 6.06 1.87 14.64
N HIS A 88 6.28 2.63 15.70
CA HIS A 88 5.57 3.88 15.98
C HIS A 88 6.58 5.03 16.03
N THR A 89 6.30 6.11 15.30
CA THR A 89 7.18 7.29 15.24
C THR A 89 6.35 8.56 15.36
N HIS A 90 6.86 9.53 16.11
CA HIS A 90 6.30 10.89 16.15
C HIS A 90 6.81 11.70 14.96
N VAL A 91 5.90 12.29 14.19
CA VAL A 91 6.19 13.07 12.98
C VAL A 91 5.76 14.51 13.20
N GLN A 92 6.71 15.45 13.05
CA GLN A 92 6.48 16.89 13.14
C GLN A 92 5.78 17.36 14.43
N ASP A 93 5.92 16.64 15.55
CA ASP A 93 5.29 16.92 16.85
C ASP A 93 3.74 17.03 16.84
N GLN A 94 3.11 16.69 15.71
CA GLN A 94 1.67 16.84 15.50
C GLN A 94 1.01 15.51 15.13
N TYR A 95 1.79 14.55 14.64
CA TYR A 95 1.29 13.28 14.16
C TYR A 95 2.04 12.11 14.77
N CYS A 96 1.34 11.00 14.87
CA CYS A 96 1.92 9.68 15.04
C CYS A 96 1.79 8.95 13.70
N MET A 97 2.86 8.24 13.34
CA MET A 97 2.87 7.30 12.24
C MET A 97 3.11 5.90 12.80
N GLU A 98 2.25 4.96 12.44
CA GLU A 98 2.44 3.53 12.72
C GLU A 98 2.65 2.76 11.43
N LEU A 99 3.72 1.97 11.38
CA LEU A 99 4.03 1.03 10.31
C LEU A 99 3.84 -0.39 10.84
N TYR A 100 3.02 -1.16 10.15
CA TYR A 100 2.83 -2.58 10.37
C TYR A 100 3.50 -3.36 9.24
N VAL A 101 4.32 -4.34 9.58
CA VAL A 101 4.84 -5.33 8.64
C VAL A 101 4.10 -6.63 8.90
N LEU A 102 3.42 -7.14 7.88
CA LEU A 102 2.52 -8.28 7.96
C LEU A 102 2.95 -9.40 7.02
N GLU A 103 2.69 -10.64 7.40
CA GLU A 103 2.85 -11.82 6.54
C GLU A 103 1.61 -12.71 6.63
N GLY A 104 0.92 -12.93 5.51
CA GLY A 104 -0.32 -13.71 5.51
C GLY A 104 -0.88 -13.92 4.12
N THR A 105 -2.03 -14.59 4.03
CA THR A 105 -2.76 -14.68 2.75
C THR A 105 -3.47 -13.36 2.46
N THR A 106 -3.75 -13.11 1.18
CA THR A 106 -4.43 -11.90 0.71
C THR A 106 -5.71 -11.59 1.50
N GLU A 107 -6.48 -12.63 1.85
CA GLU A 107 -7.74 -12.48 2.59
C GLU A 107 -7.51 -11.93 4.00
N VAL A 108 -6.55 -12.49 4.74
CA VAL A 108 -6.26 -12.08 6.12
C VAL A 108 -5.61 -10.70 6.15
N LEU A 109 -4.70 -10.43 5.21
CA LEU A 109 -4.06 -9.12 5.05
C LEU A 109 -5.09 -8.02 4.74
N SER A 110 -6.01 -8.30 3.82
CA SER A 110 -7.12 -7.39 3.51
C SER A 110 -8.03 -7.15 4.70
N GLY A 111 -8.28 -8.18 5.51
CA GLY A 111 -9.00 -8.07 6.78
C GLY A 111 -8.37 -7.04 7.72
N PHE A 112 -7.05 -7.15 7.94
CA PHE A 112 -6.32 -6.20 8.79
C PHE A 112 -6.39 -4.77 8.27
N VAL A 113 -6.14 -4.56 6.97
CA VAL A 113 -6.21 -3.23 6.33
C VAL A 113 -7.59 -2.61 6.52
N ASN A 114 -8.66 -3.40 6.37
CA ASN A 114 -10.03 -2.93 6.57
C ASN A 114 -10.31 -2.57 8.04
N SER A 115 -9.83 -3.38 8.99
CA SER A 115 -9.96 -3.09 10.43
C SER A 115 -9.26 -1.79 10.82
N VAL A 116 -8.08 -1.52 10.26
CA VAL A 116 -7.34 -0.27 10.47
C VAL A 116 -8.06 0.91 9.84
N ARG A 117 -8.54 0.80 8.59
CA ARG A 117 -9.32 1.84 7.92
C ARG A 117 -10.62 2.20 8.63
N ALA A 118 -11.20 1.26 9.38
CA ALA A 118 -12.42 1.48 10.16
C ALA A 118 -12.17 2.26 11.46
N VAL A 119 -10.92 2.51 11.85
CA VAL A 119 -10.60 3.33 13.01
C VAL A 119 -10.90 4.81 12.70
N PRO A 120 -11.75 5.49 13.47
CA PRO A 120 -12.05 6.90 13.24
C PRO A 120 -10.83 7.76 13.54
N ASN A 121 -10.75 8.92 12.89
CA ASN A 121 -9.70 9.93 13.09
C ASN A 121 -8.28 9.47 12.71
N VAL A 122 -8.15 8.41 11.91
CA VAL A 122 -6.94 8.19 11.10
C VAL A 122 -6.97 9.16 9.92
N GLN A 123 -5.85 9.81 9.64
CA GLN A 123 -5.72 10.79 8.56
C GLN A 123 -5.33 10.13 7.23
N ALA A 124 -4.44 9.15 7.28
CA ALA A 124 -4.00 8.40 6.10
C ALA A 124 -3.80 6.93 6.45
N VAL A 125 -4.15 6.06 5.50
CA VAL A 125 -3.87 4.62 5.55
C VAL A 125 -3.40 4.18 4.17
N ASP A 126 -2.10 3.97 4.05
CA ASP A 126 -1.46 3.43 2.86
C ASP A 126 -1.01 2.00 3.11
N TYR A 127 -1.06 1.15 2.09
CA TYR A 127 -0.53 -0.19 2.19
C TYR A 127 0.13 -0.62 0.88
N SER A 128 1.12 -1.49 1.00
CA SER A 128 1.81 -2.09 -0.14
C SER A 128 1.96 -3.58 0.12
N ILE A 129 1.52 -4.39 -0.83
CA ILE A 129 1.67 -5.85 -0.80
C ILE A 129 2.82 -6.23 -1.73
N ALA A 130 3.70 -7.08 -1.25
CA ALA A 130 4.80 -7.65 -2.02
C ALA A 130 4.67 -9.18 -1.99
N SER A 131 4.65 -9.78 -3.18
CA SER A 131 4.78 -11.23 -3.31
C SER A 131 6.22 -11.61 -3.08
N LEU A 132 6.47 -12.43 -2.05
CA LEU A 132 7.72 -13.14 -1.93
C LEU A 132 7.60 -14.38 -2.80
N GLY A 133 7.87 -14.23 -4.10
CA GLY A 133 7.98 -15.39 -4.97
C GLY A 133 9.01 -16.38 -4.38
N ASP A 134 8.83 -17.67 -4.63
CA ASP A 134 9.89 -18.68 -4.46
C ASP A 134 11.01 -18.41 -5.48
N ALA A 135 11.65 -17.25 -5.38
CA ALA A 135 12.88 -16.96 -6.09
C ALA A 135 13.97 -17.76 -5.38
N HIS A 136 14.22 -18.96 -5.91
CA HIS A 136 15.42 -19.77 -5.72
C HIS A 136 16.57 -18.96 -5.08
N ILE A 137 16.72 -19.09 -3.75
CA ILE A 137 17.96 -18.77 -3.06
C ILE A 137 18.95 -19.89 -3.40
N ASP A 138 19.31 -20.01 -4.68
CA ASP A 138 20.32 -20.96 -5.13
C ASP A 138 21.02 -20.44 -6.39
N GLN A 139 21.59 -19.24 -6.27
CA GLN A 139 22.71 -18.79 -7.12
C GLN A 139 23.31 -17.50 -6.54
N ARG A 140 24.31 -17.65 -5.66
CA ARG A 140 25.51 -16.79 -5.47
C ARG A 140 26.02 -16.79 -4.03
N ILE A 141 26.51 -17.94 -3.55
CA ILE A 141 27.75 -17.99 -2.75
C ILE A 141 28.54 -19.23 -3.20
N LYS A 142 29.11 -19.14 -4.41
CA LYS A 142 30.34 -19.86 -4.75
C LYS A 142 31.27 -18.84 -5.39
N SER A 143 32.10 -18.23 -4.56
CA SER A 143 33.42 -17.74 -4.94
C SER A 143 34.45 -18.47 -4.11
#